data_AF-A0A8H7P6L7-F1
#
_entry.id   AF-A0A8H7P6L7-F1
#
_cell.length_a   1.000
_cell.length_b   1.000
_cell.length_c   1.000
_cell.angle_alpha   90.00
_cell.angle_beta   90.00
_cell.angle_gamma   90.00
#
_symmetry.space_group_name_H-M   'P 1'
#
loop_
_entity.id
_entity.type
_entity.pdbx_description
1 polymer ?
#
loop_
_entity_poly.entity_id
_entity_poly.type
_entity_poly.pdbx_seq_one_letter_code
_entity_poly.pdbx_strand_id
1 'polypeptide(L)'
;MSVLPRQISRPPSFLQCLPTEACDPFGRPVIIIKLSAFPKTRDHVRPTLVAWTELLRLHIQFLNTRHESDGTPARPVLQYVVLLDLLGVSLNTLVCQ
;
A
#
# COMPACT_ATOMS: atom_id res chain seq x y z
N MET A 1 12.81 18.93 15.74
CA MET A 1 11.77 19.02 14.69
C MET A 1 12.21 18.16 13.51
N SER A 2 11.74 16.91 13.41
CA SER A 2 12.07 16.07 12.25
C SER A 2 11.14 16.44 11.10
N VAL A 3 11.67 17.20 10.14
CA VAL A 3 11.03 17.45 8.86
C VAL A 3 11.03 16.12 8.11
N LEU A 4 9.87 15.47 8.00
CA LEU A 4 9.71 14.31 7.14
C LEU A 4 10.08 14.74 5.71
N PRO A 5 10.93 13.99 4.98
CA PRO A 5 11.28 14.36 3.63
C PRO A 5 10.02 14.38 2.76
N ARG A 6 9.66 15.56 2.24
CA ARG A 6 8.69 15.70 1.14
C ARG A 6 9.33 15.18 -0.13
N GLN A 7 9.51 13.86 -0.23
CA GLN A 7 9.61 13.20 -1.52
C GLN A 7 8.43 12.26 -1.61
N ILE A 8 7.38 12.71 -2.31
CA ILE A 8 6.39 11.80 -2.89
C ILE A 8 7.17 11.04 -3.96
N SER A 9 7.81 9.97 -3.53
CA SER A 9 8.54 9.07 -4.40
C SER A 9 7.53 8.42 -5.34
N ARG A 10 7.93 8.24 -6.60
CA ARG A 10 7.17 7.45 -7.58
C ARG A 10 6.76 6.11 -6.93
N PRO A 11 5.55 5.59 -7.18
CA PRO A 11 5.15 4.29 -6.68
C PRO A 11 6.22 3.24 -6.97
N PRO A 12 6.64 2.45 -5.96
CA PRO A 12 7.69 1.50 -6.11
C PRO A 12 7.16 0.42 -7.03
N SER A 13 8.04 -0.13 -7.85
CA SER A 13 7.69 -1.16 -8.81
C SER A 13 7.01 -2.39 -8.19
N PHE A 14 7.22 -2.62 -6.89
CA PHE A 14 6.60 -3.71 -6.15
C PHE A 14 5.19 -3.42 -5.62
N LEU A 15 4.71 -2.18 -5.62
CA LEU A 15 3.39 -1.83 -5.07
C LEU A 15 2.49 -1.23 -6.14
N GLN A 16 1.30 -1.79 -6.29
CA GLN A 16 0.28 -1.29 -7.20
C GLN A 16 -1.06 -1.21 -6.46
N CYS A 17 -1.70 -0.05 -6.47
CA CYS A 17 -3.08 0.09 -5.99
C CYS A 17 -4.04 -0.18 -7.16
N LEU A 18 -5.10 -0.95 -6.91
CA LEU A 18 -6.21 -1.01 -7.85
C LEU A 18 -7.02 0.31 -7.82
N PRO A 19 -7.80 0.61 -8.87
CA PRO A 19 -8.71 1.75 -8.85
C PRO A 19 -9.63 1.70 -7.62
N THR A 20 -10.05 2.86 -7.11
CA THR A 20 -10.90 2.95 -5.92
C THR A 20 -12.22 2.19 -6.05
N GLU A 21 -12.73 2.01 -7.26
CA GLU A 21 -13.95 1.23 -7.54
C GLU A 21 -13.73 -0.29 -7.45
N ALA A 22 -12.46 -0.74 -7.51
CA ALA A 22 -12.07 -2.14 -7.40
C ALA A 22 -11.76 -2.48 -5.94
N CYS A 23 -12.82 -2.63 -5.17
CA CYS A 23 -12.79 -3.05 -3.77
C CYS A 23 -13.17 -4.53 -3.61
N ASP A 24 -12.86 -5.08 -2.44
CA ASP A 24 -13.43 -6.36 -2.03
C ASP A 24 -14.94 -6.23 -1.71
N PRO A 25 -15.65 -7.34 -1.46
CA PRO A 25 -17.09 -7.31 -1.14
C PRO A 25 -17.46 -6.52 0.13
N PHE A 26 -16.48 -6.15 0.96
CA PHE A 26 -16.65 -5.35 2.17
C PHE A 26 -16.26 -3.88 1.96
N GLY A 27 -15.99 -3.46 0.72
CA GLY A 27 -15.59 -2.08 0.40
C GLY A 27 -14.15 -1.75 0.75
N ARG A 28 -13.30 -2.75 1.01
CA ARG A 28 -11.88 -2.53 1.32
C ARG A 28 -11.07 -2.37 0.04
N PRO A 29 -10.23 -1.33 -0.07
CA PRO A 29 -9.36 -1.14 -1.22
C PRO A 29 -8.34 -2.28 -1.31
N VAL A 30 -8.01 -2.65 -2.54
CA VAL A 30 -7.08 -3.75 -2.85
C VAL A 30 -5.74 -3.19 -3.33
N ILE A 31 -4.65 -3.68 -2.75
CA ILE A 31 -3.29 -3.43 -3.21
C ILE A 31 -2.62 -4.73 -3.64
N ILE A 32 -1.75 -4.64 -4.64
CA ILE A 32 -0.93 -5.73 -5.15
C ILE A 32 0.51 -5.48 -4.73
N ILE A 33 1.13 -6.48 -4.11
CA ILE A 33 2.55 -6.49 -3.77
C ILE A 33 3.26 -7.55 -4.63
N LYS A 34 4.15 -7.11 -5.52
CA LYS A 34 4.99 -7.98 -6.35
C LYS A 34 6.29 -8.30 -5.63
N LEU A 35 6.38 -9.50 -5.07
CA LEU A 35 7.56 -9.91 -4.30
C LEU A 35 8.83 -9.97 -5.14
N SER A 36 8.73 -10.33 -6.43
CA SER A 36 9.88 -10.37 -7.34
C SER A 36 10.51 -8.99 -7.59
N ALA A 37 9.75 -7.91 -7.41
CA ALA A 37 10.21 -6.53 -7.52
C ALA A 37 10.57 -5.90 -6.16
N PHE A 38 10.45 -6.65 -5.06
CA PHE A 38 10.71 -6.14 -3.72
C PHE A 38 12.21 -5.86 -3.53
N PRO A 39 12.60 -4.76 -2.85
CA PRO A 39 14.01 -4.42 -2.68
C PRO A 39 14.74 -5.51 -1.89
N LYS A 40 15.84 -6.02 -2.45
CA LYS A 40 16.63 -7.11 -1.84
C LYS A 40 17.57 -6.63 -0.74
N THR A 41 17.89 -5.33 -0.69
CA THR A 41 18.80 -4.76 0.32
C THR A 41 18.01 -4.15 1.48
N ARG A 42 18.29 -4.62 2.70
CA ARG A 42 17.64 -4.17 3.94
C ARG A 42 17.67 -2.64 4.14
N ASP A 43 18.74 -1.99 3.70
CA ASP A 43 18.99 -0.56 3.93
C ASP A 43 17.97 0.35 3.25
N HIS A 44 17.31 -0.11 2.18
CA HIS A 44 16.29 0.66 1.47
C HIS A 44 14.87 0.19 1.72
N VAL A 45 14.67 -1.03 2.25
CA VAL A 45 13.33 -1.58 2.50
C VAL A 45 12.58 -0.76 3.54
N ARG A 46 13.20 -0.50 4.70
CA ARG A 46 12.49 0.12 5.83
C ARG A 46 12.02 1.55 5.52
N PRO A 47 12.86 2.48 5.01
CA PRO A 47 12.40 3.83 4.70
C PRO A 47 11.32 3.85 3.62
N THR A 48 11.44 3.00 2.60
CA THR A 48 10.42 2.86 1.56
C THR A 48 9.11 2.36 2.14
N LEU A 49 9.10 1.29 2.94
CA LEU A 49 7.88 0.80 3.59
C LEU A 49 7.21 1.86 4.47
N VAL A 50 7.97 2.65 5.22
CA VAL A 50 7.41 3.73 6.05
C VAL A 50 6.74 4.79 5.17
N ALA A 51 7.41 5.23 4.10
CA ALA A 51 6.83 6.22 3.18
C ALA A 51 5.54 5.70 2.51
N TRP A 52 5.52 4.43 2.09
CA TRP A 52 4.34 3.83 1.47
C TRP A 52 3.19 3.61 2.44
N THR A 53 3.48 3.18 3.65
CA THR A 53 2.46 3.03 4.70
C THR A 53 1.79 4.37 5.00
N GLU A 54 2.56 5.47 5.01
CA GLU A 54 1.99 6.80 5.20
C GLU A 54 1.10 7.24 4.02
N LEU A 55 1.51 6.96 2.78
CA LEU A 55 0.66 7.23 1.61
C LEU A 55 -0.64 6.42 1.63
N LEU A 56 -0.57 5.14 2.02
CA LEU A 56 -1.75 4.28 2.19
C LEU A 56 -2.67 4.79 3.30
N ARG A 57 -2.11 5.32 4.39
CA ARG A 57 -2.85 5.95 5.49
C ARG A 57 -3.60 7.19 5.01
N LEU A 58 -2.93 8.07 4.26
CA LEU A 58 -3.55 9.26 3.67
C LEU A 58 -4.66 8.91 2.68
N HIS A 59 -4.47 7.86 1.88
CA HIS A 59 -5.51 7.38 0.97
C HIS A 59 -6.73 6.83 1.73
N ILE A 60 -6.56 6.07 2.82
CA ILE A 60 -7.69 5.66 3.68
C ILE A 60 -8.44 6.87 4.23
N GLN A 61 -7.71 7.89 4.70
CA GLN A 61 -8.31 9.11 5.21
C GLN A 61 -9.17 9.79 4.13
N PHE A 62 -8.66 9.90 2.90
CA PHE A 62 -9.41 10.42 1.76
C PHE A 62 -10.68 9.62 1.47
N LEU A 63 -10.62 8.29 1.48
CA LEU A 63 -11.79 7.43 1.26
C LEU A 63 -12.87 7.65 2.33
N ASN A 64 -12.46 7.70 3.60
CA ASN A 64 -13.40 7.89 4.70
C ASN A 64 -14.05 9.28 4.66
N THR A 65 -13.31 10.35 4.36
CA THR A 65 -13.87 11.70 4.22
C THR A 65 -14.85 11.81 3.03
N ARG A 66 -14.59 11.08 1.94
CA ARG A 66 -15.54 10.99 0.81
C ARG A 66 -16.84 10.29 1.22
N HIS A 67 -16.74 9.14 1.89
CA HIS A 67 -17.91 8.40 2.36
C HIS A 67 -18.78 9.22 3.33
N GLU A 68 -18.18 10.03 4.20
CA GLU A 68 -18.91 10.97 5.06
C GLU A 68 -19.67 12.03 4.27
N SER A 69 -19.08 12.49 3.15
CA SER A 69 -19.67 13.52 2.29
C SER A 69 -20.85 13.00 1.46
N ASP A 70 -20.84 11.73 1.09
CA ASP A 70 -21.90 11.08 0.29
C ASP A 70 -23.15 10.74 1.12
N GLY A 71 -23.16 11.04 2.42
CA GLY A 71 -24.34 10.91 3.30
C GLY A 71 -24.77 9.47 3.60
N THR A 72 -24.08 8.48 3.04
CA THR A 72 -24.28 7.06 3.37
C THR A 72 -23.60 6.72 4.69
N PRO A 73 -24.32 6.23 5.72
CA PRO A 73 -23.71 5.77 6.96
C PRO A 73 -22.94 4.47 6.71
N ALA A 74 -21.70 4.61 6.26
CA ALA A 74 -20.77 3.51 6.07
C ALA A 74 -19.79 3.43 7.23
N ARG A 75 -19.44 2.20 7.62
CA ARG A 75 -18.36 1.99 8.60
C ARG A 75 -17.03 2.44 7.98
N PRO A 76 -16.17 3.19 8.69
CA PRO A 76 -14.92 3.66 8.13
C PRO A 76 -14.02 2.50 7.71
N VAL A 77 -13.40 2.65 6.54
CA VAL A 77 -12.36 1.74 6.04
C VAL A 77 -11.11 1.95 6.88
N LEU A 78 -10.56 0.87 7.45
CA LEU A 78 -9.35 0.90 8.27
C LEU A 78 -8.27 -0.08 7.78
N GLN A 79 -8.55 -0.82 6.72
CA GLN A 79 -7.74 -1.95 6.27
C GLN A 79 -7.70 -2.01 4.75
N TYR A 80 -6.57 -2.49 4.24
CA TYR A 80 -6.43 -2.90 2.84
C TYR A 80 -6.51 -4.41 2.73
N VAL A 81 -6.99 -4.89 1.58
CA VAL A 81 -6.76 -6.27 1.14
C VAL A 81 -5.46 -6.28 0.33
N VAL A 82 -4.56 -7.20 0.68
CA VAL A 82 -3.27 -7.35 -0.01
C VAL A 82 -3.31 -8.61 -0.87
N LEU A 83 -3.07 -8.43 -2.17
CA LEU A 83 -2.80 -9.50 -3.11
C LEU A 83 -1.29 -9.63 -3.28
N LEU A 84 -0.76 -10.77 -2.90
CA LEU A 84 0.67 -11.05 -2.99
C LEU A 84 0.98 -11.76 -4.30
N ASP A 85 1.68 -11.09 -5.21
CA ASP A 85 2.15 -11.65 -6.47
C ASP A 85 3.51 -12.33 -6.25
N LEU A 86 3.47 -13.66 -6.32
CA LEU A 86 4.61 -14.56 -6.15
C LEU A 86 5.28 -14.91 -7.49
N LEU A 87 4.79 -14.40 -8.63
CA LEU A 87 5.35 -14.70 -9.93
C LEU A 87 6.79 -14.19 -10.02
N GLY A 88 7.71 -15.09 -10.40
CA GLY A 88 9.14 -14.78 -10.50
C GLY A 88 9.90 -14.79 -9.17
N VAL A 89 9.26 -15.20 -8.06
CA VAL A 89 9.95 -15.39 -6.77
C VAL A 89 10.69 -16.73 -6.79
N SER A 90 11.96 -16.73 -6.39
CA SER A 90 12.76 -17.94 -6.13
C SER A 90 12.95 -18.16 -4.62
N LEU A 91 13.31 -19.37 -4.20
CA LEU A 91 13.62 -19.66 -2.80
C LEU A 91 14.73 -18.75 -2.23
N ASN A 92 15.72 -18.40 -3.04
CA ASN A 92 16.78 -17.43 -2.67
C ASN A 92 16.23 -16.01 -2.41
N THR A 93 15.03 -15.70 -2.88
CA THR A 93 14.37 -14.40 -2.66
C THR A 93 13.57 -14.37 -1.35
N LEU A 94 13.16 -15.54 -0.85
CA LEU A 94 12.41 -15.67 0.41
C LEU A 94 13.32 -15.77 1.65
N VAL A 95 14.57 -16.16 1.45
CA VAL A 95 15.57 -16.22 2.51
C VAL A 95 16.31 -14.88 2.53
N CYS A 96 15.93 -13.98 3.43
CA CYS A 96 16.71 -12.78 3.75
C CYS A 96 18.14 -13.20 4.14
N GLN A 97 19.14 -12.89 3.32
CA GLN A 97 20.54 -12.83 3.75
C GLN A 97 20.82 -11.45 4.34
#